data_AF-A0A6J8A3C8-F1
#
_entry.id   AF-A0A6J8A3C8-F1
#
_cell.length_a   1.000
_cell.length_b   1.000
_cell.length_c   1.000
_cell.angle_alpha   90.00
_cell.angle_beta   90.00
_cell.angle_gamma   90.00
#
_symmetry.space_group_name_H-M   'P 1'
#
loop_
_entity.id
_entity.type
_entity.pdbx_description
1 polymer ?
#
loop_
_entity_poly.entity_id
_entity_poly.type
_entity_poly.pdbx_seq_one_letter_code
_entity_poly.pdbx_strand_id
1 'polypeptide(L)'
;MIQHAKKGGEKKLFINNKCYKVDGYYYDRENKMRNVYEFFGCYWHGCTKCYSPEEICKKDRNKKTMKELYDQTKERLKTIEDYLKPNVKIHTIWECEFDQQKYPEVDPHLKPIDKRDAFYGGRTETIQLYNNLSDLKRTIKNVKTKIQYIIDNAAYNLDIDKVKHNSGLRFIAKICLNNLWGHFGMRDNFTQKEYCFTLEHITKIVFNEKYKDISTMILDENIVLTEYKKKEEYSKPNPSVNVYIALFTTAHARLKLYELLDILQERVLYMDTDSCIYNDDGSEACKK
;
A
#
# COMPACT_ATOMS: atom_id res chain seq x y z
N MET A 1 3.49 -15.54 -10.82
CA MET A 1 2.88 -14.78 -9.70
C MET A 1 1.78 -15.62 -9.08
N ILE A 2 1.79 -15.85 -7.76
CA ILE A 2 0.85 -16.74 -7.05
C ILE A 2 -0.52 -16.06 -6.88
N GLN A 3 -1.61 -16.77 -7.15
CA GLN A 3 -2.99 -16.37 -6.87
C GLN A 3 -3.37 -16.85 -5.46
N HIS A 4 -3.97 -15.97 -4.65
CA HIS A 4 -4.40 -16.26 -3.26
C HIS A 4 -5.47 -15.26 -2.81
N ALA A 5 -6.03 -15.42 -1.60
CA ALA A 5 -7.14 -14.60 -1.08
C ALA A 5 -6.95 -13.08 -1.23
N LYS A 6 -5.77 -12.55 -0.93
CA LYS A 6 -5.45 -11.10 -1.03
C LYS A 6 -5.07 -10.65 -2.45
N LYS A 7 -5.06 -11.55 -3.44
CA LYS A 7 -4.58 -11.26 -4.79
C LYS A 7 -5.38 -12.05 -5.84
N GLY A 8 -6.52 -11.49 -6.22
CA GLY A 8 -7.44 -12.08 -7.19
C GLY A 8 -8.34 -13.19 -6.63
N GLY A 9 -8.39 -13.33 -5.29
CA GLY A 9 -9.17 -14.34 -4.59
C GLY A 9 -8.58 -15.74 -4.65
N GLU A 10 -9.05 -16.61 -3.76
CA GLU A 10 -8.68 -18.04 -3.76
C GLU A 10 -9.06 -18.71 -5.07
N LYS A 11 -8.16 -19.56 -5.58
CA LYS A 11 -8.42 -20.32 -6.80
C LYS A 11 -9.49 -21.37 -6.50
N LYS A 12 -10.56 -21.35 -7.31
CA LYS A 12 -11.60 -22.37 -7.31
C LYS A 12 -11.27 -23.46 -8.32
N LEU A 13 -11.20 -24.70 -7.85
CA LEU A 13 -11.08 -25.92 -8.63
C LEU A 13 -12.43 -26.63 -8.64
N PHE A 14 -12.98 -26.86 -9.82
CA PHE A 14 -14.25 -27.57 -9.98
C PHE A 14 -13.96 -29.04 -10.30
N ILE A 15 -14.19 -29.91 -9.32
CA ILE A 15 -13.88 -31.35 -9.38
C ILE A 15 -15.16 -32.11 -9.04
N ASN A 16 -15.63 -32.98 -9.93
CA ASN A 16 -16.83 -33.82 -9.71
C ASN A 16 -18.05 -33.03 -9.17
N ASN A 17 -18.37 -31.90 -9.82
CA ASN A 17 -19.44 -30.97 -9.42
C ASN A 17 -19.30 -30.34 -8.01
N LYS A 18 -18.13 -30.48 -7.37
CA LYS A 18 -17.77 -29.79 -6.12
C LYS A 18 -16.73 -28.71 -6.38
N CYS A 19 -16.86 -27.59 -5.70
CA CYS A 19 -15.93 -26.48 -5.77
C CYS A 19 -14.95 -26.53 -4.59
N TYR A 20 -13.68 -26.79 -4.88
CA TYR A 20 -12.58 -26.74 -3.90
C TYR A 20 -11.86 -25.40 -4.03
N LYS A 21 -11.81 -24.62 -2.94
CA LYS A 21 -10.99 -23.40 -2.87
C LYS A 21 -9.64 -23.74 -2.26
N VAL A 22 -8.54 -23.38 -2.91
CA VAL A 22 -7.18 -23.59 -2.38
C VAL A 22 -6.58 -22.25 -1.93
N ASP A 23 -5.75 -22.27 -0.88
CA ASP A 23 -5.18 -21.07 -0.28
C ASP A 23 -4.24 -20.33 -1.23
N GLY A 24 -3.48 -21.08 -2.02
CA GLY A 24 -2.60 -20.54 -3.06
C GLY A 24 -2.56 -21.41 -4.32
N TYR A 25 -2.42 -20.76 -5.48
CA TYR A 25 -2.28 -21.45 -6.76
C TYR A 25 -1.30 -20.72 -7.69
N TYR A 26 -0.42 -21.47 -8.32
CA TYR A 26 0.50 -20.97 -9.33
C TYR A 26 0.65 -21.96 -10.48
N TYR A 27 0.50 -21.49 -11.71
CA TYR A 27 0.79 -22.29 -12.89
C TYR A 27 2.13 -21.88 -13.47
N ASP A 28 3.10 -22.78 -13.38
CA ASP A 28 4.39 -22.66 -14.03
C ASP A 28 4.21 -22.99 -15.51
N ARG A 29 4.39 -21.98 -16.36
CA ARG A 29 4.19 -22.10 -17.80
C ARG A 29 5.35 -22.82 -18.49
N GLU A 30 6.56 -22.72 -17.94
CA GLU A 30 7.78 -23.30 -18.52
C GLU A 30 7.75 -24.82 -18.34
N ASN A 31 7.52 -25.27 -17.11
CA ASN A 31 7.47 -26.70 -16.76
C ASN A 31 6.05 -27.30 -16.92
N LYS A 32 5.06 -26.50 -17.35
CA LYS A 32 3.64 -26.85 -17.44
C LYS A 32 3.09 -27.47 -16.14
N MET A 33 3.59 -27.00 -14.99
CA MET A 33 3.35 -27.58 -13.67
C MET A 33 2.35 -26.74 -12.87
N ARG A 34 1.34 -27.38 -12.28
CA ARG A 34 0.38 -26.73 -11.38
C ARG A 34 0.89 -26.83 -9.94
N ASN A 35 1.20 -25.70 -9.32
CA ASN A 35 1.58 -25.62 -7.91
C ASN A 35 0.37 -25.20 -7.08
N VAL A 36 -0.04 -26.05 -6.15
CA VAL A 36 -1.14 -25.79 -5.20
C VAL A 36 -0.52 -25.62 -3.81
N TYR A 37 -0.93 -24.60 -3.07
CA TYR A 37 -0.47 -24.33 -1.71
C TYR A 37 -1.66 -24.39 -0.76
N GLU A 38 -1.50 -25.12 0.35
CA GLU A 38 -2.51 -25.28 1.41
C GLU A 38 -1.86 -25.07 2.79
N PHE A 39 -2.51 -24.25 3.62
CA PHE A 39 -2.14 -23.98 5.01
C PHE A 39 -3.18 -24.60 5.94
N PHE A 40 -2.75 -25.52 6.79
CA PHE A 40 -3.64 -26.23 7.70
C PHE A 40 -3.57 -25.67 9.12
N GLY A 41 -4.56 -24.85 9.47
CA GLY A 41 -4.83 -24.52 10.87
C GLY A 41 -5.03 -25.79 11.69
N CYS A 42 -4.18 -26.03 12.69
CA CYS A 42 -4.05 -27.30 13.38
C CYS A 42 -5.35 -27.72 14.06
N TYR A 43 -6.07 -26.75 14.63
CA TYR A 43 -7.35 -26.96 15.31
C TYR A 43 -8.50 -27.33 14.36
N TRP A 44 -8.51 -26.78 13.15
CA TRP A 44 -9.61 -26.96 12.19
C TRP A 44 -9.41 -28.16 11.26
N HIS A 45 -8.17 -28.61 11.10
CA HIS A 45 -7.79 -29.68 10.18
C HIS A 45 -7.31 -30.95 10.89
N GLY A 46 -7.36 -31.01 12.23
CA GLY A 46 -7.07 -32.23 12.98
C GLY A 46 -5.58 -32.58 13.05
N CYS A 47 -4.70 -31.64 13.40
CA CYS A 47 -3.26 -31.93 13.46
C CYS A 47 -2.93 -33.01 14.50
N THR A 48 -2.37 -34.14 14.05
CA THR A 48 -2.00 -35.28 14.91
C THR A 48 -0.82 -35.02 15.85
N LYS A 49 -0.08 -33.91 15.63
CA LYS A 49 1.02 -33.48 16.52
C LYS A 49 0.52 -32.63 17.69
N CYS A 50 -0.58 -31.90 17.49
CA CYS A 50 -1.06 -30.90 18.45
C CYS A 50 -2.24 -31.39 19.29
N TYR A 51 -2.97 -32.40 18.81
CA TYR A 51 -4.20 -32.86 19.44
C TYR A 51 -4.33 -34.39 19.36
N SER A 52 -4.95 -35.00 20.38
CA SER A 52 -5.25 -36.44 20.36
C SER A 52 -6.31 -36.76 19.30
N PRO A 53 -6.20 -37.91 18.60
CA PRO A 53 -7.20 -38.32 17.61
C PRO A 53 -8.64 -38.38 18.13
N GLU A 54 -8.83 -38.73 19.41
CA GLU A 54 -10.12 -38.89 20.10
C GLU A 54 -10.70 -37.56 20.59
N GLU A 55 -9.92 -36.47 20.59
CA GLU A 55 -10.41 -35.16 21.00
C GLU A 55 -11.48 -34.64 20.05
N ILE A 56 -12.49 -33.96 20.60
CA ILE A 56 -13.55 -33.34 19.82
C ILE A 56 -13.19 -31.88 19.52
N CYS A 57 -13.27 -31.50 18.24
CA CYS A 57 -13.19 -30.10 17.83
C CYS A 57 -14.45 -29.35 18.27
N LYS A 58 -14.40 -28.77 19.47
CA LYS A 58 -15.55 -28.14 20.14
C LYS A 58 -16.24 -27.04 19.31
N LYS A 59 -15.51 -26.35 18.43
CA LYS A 59 -16.06 -25.28 17.57
C LYS A 59 -16.44 -25.79 16.18
N ASP A 60 -16.20 -27.06 15.84
CA ASP A 60 -16.77 -27.65 14.63
C ASP A 60 -18.28 -27.83 14.81
N ARG A 61 -19.04 -27.49 13.76
CA ARG A 61 -20.51 -27.53 13.80
C ARG A 61 -21.05 -28.94 13.96
N ASN A 62 -20.31 -29.95 13.49
CA ASN A 62 -20.69 -31.35 13.57
C ASN A 62 -20.01 -32.06 14.74
N LYS A 63 -19.27 -31.34 15.60
CA LYS A 63 -18.50 -31.87 16.73
C LYS A 63 -17.62 -33.05 16.33
N LYS A 64 -17.01 -32.98 15.16
CA LYS A 64 -16.08 -34.01 14.67
C LYS A 64 -14.89 -34.17 15.61
N THR A 65 -14.38 -35.39 15.66
CA THR A 65 -13.10 -35.71 16.28
C THR A 65 -11.94 -35.15 15.46
N MET A 66 -10.79 -34.94 16.10
CA MET A 66 -9.58 -34.48 15.40
C MET A 66 -9.13 -35.49 14.35
N LYS A 67 -9.35 -36.80 14.59
CA LYS A 67 -9.13 -37.84 13.58
C LYS A 67 -10.00 -37.66 12.34
N GLU A 68 -11.31 -37.45 12.51
CA GLU A 68 -12.22 -37.27 11.37
C GLU A 68 -11.88 -36.01 10.54
N LEU A 69 -11.43 -34.93 11.20
CA LEU A 69 -10.96 -33.72 10.50
C LEU A 69 -9.65 -33.96 9.74
N TYR A 70 -8.72 -34.72 10.32
CA TYR A 70 -7.49 -35.13 9.65
C TYR A 70 -7.77 -35.97 8.41
N ASP A 71 -8.62 -36.98 8.55
CA ASP A 71 -8.97 -37.90 7.47
C ASP A 71 -9.65 -37.14 6.32
N GLN A 72 -10.55 -36.20 6.61
CA GLN A 72 -11.16 -35.32 5.61
C GLN A 72 -10.14 -34.41 4.92
N THR A 73 -9.18 -33.88 5.67
CA THR A 73 -8.11 -33.05 5.12
C THR A 73 -7.26 -33.87 4.14
N LYS A 74 -6.93 -35.12 4.47
CA LYS A 74 -6.18 -36.03 3.60
C LYS A 74 -6.97 -36.49 2.38
N GLU A 75 -8.24 -36.83 2.55
CA GLU A 75 -9.13 -37.22 1.44
C GLU A 75 -9.29 -36.08 0.42
N ARG A 76 -9.47 -34.86 0.92
CA ARG A 76 -9.51 -33.65 0.10
C ARG A 76 -8.22 -33.48 -0.71
N LEU A 77 -7.06 -33.56 -0.06
CA LEU A 77 -5.77 -33.43 -0.74
C LEU A 77 -5.60 -34.47 -1.84
N LYS A 78 -5.91 -35.73 -1.53
CA LYS A 78 -5.84 -36.84 -2.49
C LYS A 78 -6.75 -36.59 -3.69
N THR A 79 -7.97 -36.12 -3.46
CA THR A 79 -8.94 -35.78 -4.53
C THR A 79 -8.40 -34.70 -5.46
N ILE A 80 -7.79 -33.65 -4.90
CA ILE A 80 -7.19 -32.55 -5.68
C ILE A 80 -5.99 -33.05 -6.46
N GLU A 81 -5.13 -33.85 -5.83
CA GLU A 81 -3.93 -34.40 -6.46
C GLU A 81 -4.28 -35.31 -7.64
N ASP A 82 -5.18 -36.27 -7.44
CA ASP A 82 -5.59 -37.24 -8.46
C ASP A 82 -6.25 -36.57 -9.66
N TYR A 83 -7.01 -35.49 -9.44
CA TYR A 83 -7.63 -34.72 -10.53
C TYR A 83 -6.62 -33.90 -11.35
N LEU A 84 -5.54 -33.43 -10.74
CA LEU A 84 -4.57 -32.54 -11.37
C LEU A 84 -3.32 -33.27 -11.90
N LYS A 85 -3.17 -34.57 -11.62
CA LYS A 85 -2.12 -35.42 -12.20
C LYS A 85 -2.18 -35.44 -13.74
N PRO A 86 -1.03 -35.66 -14.42
CA PRO A 86 0.31 -35.87 -13.86
C PRO A 86 1.05 -34.58 -13.47
N ASN A 87 0.53 -33.41 -13.81
CA ASN A 87 1.28 -32.14 -13.75
C ASN A 87 0.86 -31.27 -12.56
N VAL A 88 1.00 -31.81 -11.35
CA VAL A 88 0.68 -31.10 -10.11
C VAL A 88 1.73 -31.33 -9.03
N LYS A 89 2.02 -30.25 -8.29
CA LYS A 89 2.78 -30.28 -7.04
C LYS A 89 1.96 -29.60 -5.96
N ILE A 90 1.61 -30.33 -4.91
CA ILE A 90 0.90 -29.79 -3.75
C ILE A 90 1.91 -29.51 -2.63
N HIS A 91 1.94 -28.27 -2.16
CA HIS A 91 2.75 -27.81 -1.06
C HIS A 91 1.83 -27.59 0.14
N THR A 92 2.14 -28.24 1.25
CA THR A 92 1.33 -28.17 2.47
C THR A 92 2.19 -27.78 3.65
N ILE A 93 1.64 -26.98 4.56
CA ILE A 93 2.28 -26.71 5.85
C ILE A 93 1.21 -26.66 6.95
N TRP A 94 1.51 -27.25 8.11
CA TRP A 94 0.65 -27.14 9.28
C TRP A 94 1.00 -25.88 10.08
N GLU A 95 -0.01 -25.30 10.73
CA GLU A 95 0.14 -24.11 11.60
C GLU A 95 1.25 -24.30 12.63
N CYS A 96 1.30 -25.43 13.33
CA CYS A 96 2.36 -25.69 14.31
C CYS A 96 3.77 -25.81 13.70
N GLU A 97 3.87 -26.25 12.44
CA GLU A 97 5.15 -26.33 11.73
C GLU A 97 5.58 -24.96 11.24
N PHE A 98 4.62 -24.13 10.82
CA PHE A 98 4.81 -22.74 10.46
C PHE A 98 5.24 -21.91 11.68
N ASP A 99 4.60 -22.08 12.83
CA ASP A 99 4.92 -21.37 14.06
C ASP A 99 6.31 -21.73 14.61
N GLN A 100 6.79 -22.95 14.33
CA GLN A 100 8.16 -23.39 14.66
C GLN A 100 9.22 -22.83 13.72
N GLN A 101 8.83 -22.35 12.52
CA GLN A 101 9.76 -21.64 11.67
C GLN A 101 10.10 -20.31 12.34
N LYS A 102 11.33 -20.18 12.81
CA LYS A 102 11.88 -18.88 13.18
C LYS A 102 11.91 -18.01 11.93
N TYR A 103 10.94 -17.12 11.81
CA TYR A 103 11.16 -15.89 11.07
C TYR A 103 12.41 -15.22 11.67
N PRO A 104 13.25 -14.53 10.87
CA PRO A 104 14.25 -13.66 11.47
C PRO A 104 13.52 -12.82 12.51
N GLU A 105 13.96 -12.92 13.77
CA GLU A 105 13.35 -12.17 14.87
C GLU A 105 13.20 -10.74 14.37
N VAL A 106 11.96 -10.24 14.34
CA VAL A 106 11.74 -8.82 14.09
C VAL A 106 12.52 -8.14 15.19
N ASP A 107 13.62 -7.47 14.82
CA ASP A 107 14.54 -6.84 15.76
C ASP A 107 13.70 -6.10 16.81
N PRO A 108 13.86 -6.38 18.11
CA PRO A 108 13.14 -5.66 19.15
C PRO A 108 13.32 -4.13 19.08
N HIS A 109 14.36 -3.66 18.39
CA HIS A 109 14.64 -2.24 18.12
C HIS A 109 14.03 -1.72 16.81
N LEU A 110 13.44 -2.60 15.99
CA LEU A 110 12.66 -2.21 14.83
C LEU A 110 11.36 -1.57 15.32
N LYS A 111 11.42 -0.26 15.49
CA LYS A 111 10.25 0.58 15.77
C LYS A 111 9.17 0.26 14.73
N PRO A 112 7.88 0.24 15.12
CA PRO A 112 6.80 0.14 14.15
C PRO A 112 7.06 1.10 13.00
N ILE A 113 6.96 0.61 11.76
CA ILE A 113 7.17 1.44 10.56
C ILE A 113 6.33 2.71 10.72
N ASP A 114 6.98 3.87 10.79
CA ASP A 114 6.25 5.13 10.78
C ASP A 114 5.62 5.23 9.39
N LYS A 115 4.28 5.24 9.37
CA LYS A 115 3.48 5.40 8.15
C LYS A 115 3.93 6.63 7.36
N ARG A 116 4.49 7.63 8.04
CA ARG A 116 4.98 8.86 7.43
C ARG A 116 6.37 8.74 6.81
N ASP A 117 7.12 7.68 7.10
CA ASP A 117 8.40 7.41 6.42
C ASP A 117 8.18 7.18 4.91
N ALA A 118 7.00 6.71 4.54
CA ALA A 118 6.59 6.58 3.16
C ALA A 118 6.44 7.92 2.42
N PHE A 119 6.47 9.08 3.11
CA PHE A 119 6.43 10.41 2.50
C PHE A 119 7.81 11.03 2.29
N TYR A 120 8.91 10.35 2.64
CA TYR A 120 10.24 10.81 2.27
C TYR A 120 10.41 10.72 0.74
N GLY A 121 10.99 11.77 0.16
CA GLY A 121 11.22 11.89 -1.30
C GLY A 121 10.70 13.18 -1.93
N GLY A 122 9.86 13.97 -1.25
CA GLY A 122 9.35 15.23 -1.81
C GLY A 122 7.90 15.14 -2.31
N ARG A 123 7.41 16.22 -2.91
CA ARG A 123 6.02 16.32 -3.39
C ARG A 123 5.89 15.56 -4.71
N THR A 124 4.81 14.80 -4.87
CA THR A 124 4.45 14.14 -6.14
C THR A 124 3.72 15.12 -7.07
N GLU A 125 4.37 15.60 -8.11
CA GLU A 125 3.75 16.14 -9.32
C GLU A 125 3.45 15.02 -10.33
N THR A 126 2.88 15.39 -11.47
CA THR A 126 2.63 14.49 -12.60
C THR A 126 3.89 14.43 -13.48
N ILE A 127 4.36 13.21 -13.79
CA ILE A 127 5.54 13.00 -14.63
C ILE A 127 5.38 13.72 -15.98
N GLN A 128 6.35 14.55 -16.33
CA GLN A 128 6.38 15.26 -17.61
C GLN A 128 7.70 15.02 -18.35
N LEU A 129 7.62 14.19 -19.40
CA LEU A 129 8.71 13.95 -20.36
C LEU A 129 8.72 15.07 -21.41
N TYR A 130 9.87 15.70 -21.63
CA TYR A 130 10.06 16.70 -22.69
C TYR A 130 11.25 16.33 -23.56
N ASN A 131 11.06 16.24 -24.89
CA ASN A 131 12.19 16.06 -25.79
C ASN A 131 12.15 16.87 -27.11
N ASN A 132 11.00 17.43 -27.56
CA ASN A 132 10.91 18.52 -28.59
C ASN A 132 9.44 18.89 -29.01
N LEU A 133 9.28 19.79 -29.99
CA LEU A 133 8.01 20.28 -30.58
C LEU A 133 7.05 19.18 -31.10
N SER A 134 7.57 18.00 -31.50
CA SER A 134 6.76 16.84 -31.89
C SER A 134 5.98 16.27 -30.70
N ASP A 135 6.58 16.29 -29.50
CA ASP A 135 5.95 15.79 -28.28
C ASP A 135 4.75 16.67 -27.86
N LEU A 136 4.75 17.96 -28.20
CA LEU A 136 3.64 18.86 -27.94
C LEU A 136 2.38 18.46 -28.74
N LYS A 137 2.55 18.12 -30.03
CA LYS A 137 1.45 17.64 -30.89
C LYS A 137 0.94 16.26 -30.45
N ARG A 138 1.82 15.35 -30.00
CA ARG A 138 1.45 14.04 -29.44
C ARG A 138 0.70 14.17 -28.10
N THR A 139 1.12 15.12 -27.26
CA THR A 139 0.46 15.42 -25.98
C THR A 139 -0.99 15.84 -26.18
N ILE A 140 -1.28 16.68 -27.18
CA ILE A 140 -2.66 17.09 -27.51
C ILE A 140 -3.52 15.90 -27.94
N LYS A 141 -2.96 14.92 -28.68
CA LYS A 141 -3.67 13.70 -29.09
C LYS A 141 -3.93 12.77 -27.89
N ASN A 142 -2.93 12.54 -27.04
CA ASN A 142 -3.05 11.72 -25.84
C ASN A 142 -4.00 12.33 -24.79
N VAL A 143 -4.07 13.67 -24.69
CA VAL A 143 -5.03 14.34 -23.81
C VAL A 143 -6.46 14.03 -24.21
N LYS A 144 -6.80 14.00 -25.52
CA LYS A 144 -8.16 13.62 -25.98
C LYS A 144 -8.51 12.17 -25.62
N THR A 145 -7.59 11.23 -25.79
CA THR A 145 -7.80 9.81 -25.45
C THR A 145 -7.93 9.59 -23.94
N LYS A 146 -7.14 10.32 -23.15
CA LYS A 146 -7.16 10.25 -21.68
C LYS A 146 -8.43 10.90 -21.10
N ILE A 147 -8.93 11.96 -21.71
CA ILE A 147 -10.24 12.55 -21.40
C ILE A 147 -11.35 11.54 -21.67
N GLN A 148 -11.33 10.84 -22.81
CA GLN A 148 -12.33 9.81 -23.11
C GLN A 148 -12.29 8.66 -22.11
N TYR A 149 -11.09 8.17 -21.75
CA TYR A 149 -10.95 7.16 -20.70
C TYR A 149 -11.51 7.62 -19.35
N ILE A 150 -11.29 8.87 -18.96
CA ILE A 150 -11.88 9.43 -17.74
C ILE A 150 -13.40 9.46 -17.86
N ILE A 151 -13.97 9.81 -19.00
CA ILE A 151 -15.43 9.82 -19.20
C ILE A 151 -16.00 8.41 -19.09
N ASP A 152 -15.35 7.43 -19.70
CA ASP A 152 -15.81 6.05 -19.72
C ASP A 152 -15.72 5.38 -18.33
N ASN A 153 -14.87 5.90 -17.44
CA ASN A 153 -14.58 5.30 -16.12
C ASN A 153 -14.91 6.20 -14.92
N ALA A 154 -15.27 7.47 -15.11
CA ALA A 154 -15.69 8.36 -14.04
C ALA A 154 -17.20 8.23 -13.80
N ALA A 155 -17.60 8.37 -12.53
CA ALA A 155 -19.00 8.32 -12.13
C ALA A 155 -19.83 9.57 -12.51
N TYR A 156 -19.32 10.43 -13.41
CA TYR A 156 -19.90 11.75 -13.72
C TYR A 156 -19.88 12.04 -15.23
N ASN A 157 -20.99 12.56 -15.75
CA ASN A 157 -21.10 13.01 -17.14
C ASN A 157 -20.32 14.32 -17.35
N LEU A 158 -19.12 14.23 -17.91
CA LEU A 158 -18.33 15.40 -18.32
C LEU A 158 -18.72 15.85 -19.73
N ASP A 159 -19.01 17.14 -19.87
CA ASP A 159 -19.32 17.80 -21.14
C ASP A 159 -18.01 18.21 -21.85
N ILE A 160 -17.57 17.42 -22.83
CA ILE A 160 -16.30 17.62 -23.56
C ILE A 160 -16.24 18.99 -24.24
N ASP A 161 -17.37 19.49 -24.75
CA ASP A 161 -17.40 20.74 -25.50
C ASP A 161 -17.09 21.96 -24.62
N LYS A 162 -17.22 21.80 -23.31
CA LYS A 162 -16.82 22.79 -22.30
C LYS A 162 -15.37 22.64 -21.85
N VAL A 163 -14.68 21.55 -22.17
CA VAL A 163 -13.25 21.33 -21.84
C VAL A 163 -12.35 22.06 -22.84
N LYS A 164 -12.33 23.39 -22.74
CA LYS A 164 -11.47 24.26 -23.58
C LYS A 164 -10.13 24.53 -22.91
N HIS A 165 -9.09 24.77 -23.71
CA HIS A 165 -7.77 25.12 -23.18
C HIS A 165 -7.80 26.53 -22.54
N ASN A 166 -7.53 26.60 -21.24
CA ASN A 166 -7.34 27.85 -20.51
C ASN A 166 -6.13 27.66 -19.57
N SER A 167 -5.07 28.44 -19.78
CA SER A 167 -3.82 28.29 -19.02
C SER A 167 -4.00 28.60 -17.54
N GLY A 168 -4.70 29.68 -17.20
CA GLY A 168 -4.94 30.10 -15.82
C GLY A 168 -5.79 29.10 -15.03
N LEU A 169 -6.92 28.64 -15.61
CA LEU A 169 -7.77 27.64 -14.97
C LEU A 169 -7.07 26.30 -14.83
N ARG A 170 -6.23 25.89 -15.80
CA ARG A 170 -5.41 24.68 -15.67
C ARG A 170 -4.39 24.81 -14.56
N PHE A 171 -3.75 25.96 -14.44
CA PHE A 171 -2.80 26.22 -13.35
C PHE A 171 -3.50 26.14 -11.97
N ILE A 172 -4.65 26.79 -11.82
CA ILE A 172 -5.44 26.74 -10.57
C ILE A 172 -5.88 25.31 -10.27
N ALA A 173 -6.45 24.61 -11.26
CA ALA A 173 -6.88 23.23 -11.09
C ALA A 173 -5.72 22.30 -10.70
N LYS A 174 -4.55 22.49 -11.32
CA LYS A 174 -3.32 21.75 -11.00
C LYS A 174 -2.90 22.00 -9.55
N ILE A 175 -2.85 23.26 -9.11
CA ILE A 175 -2.53 23.61 -7.72
C ILE A 175 -3.53 22.99 -6.75
N CYS A 176 -4.83 23.07 -7.04
CA CYS A 176 -5.86 22.48 -6.18
C CYS A 176 -5.67 20.97 -6.01
N LEU A 177 -5.37 20.26 -7.10
CA LEU A 177 -5.13 18.81 -7.06
C LEU A 177 -3.85 18.47 -6.30
N ASN A 178 -2.76 19.20 -6.51
CA ASN A 178 -1.50 18.97 -5.81
C ASN A 178 -1.63 19.26 -4.31
N ASN A 179 -2.37 20.32 -3.94
CA ASN A 179 -2.66 20.66 -2.56
C ASN A 179 -3.58 19.64 -1.88
N LEU A 180 -4.53 19.06 -2.61
CA LEU A 180 -5.48 18.09 -2.06
C LEU A 180 -4.75 16.85 -1.50
N TRP A 181 -3.82 16.28 -2.26
CA TRP A 181 -3.06 15.10 -1.78
C TRP A 181 -2.09 15.47 -0.66
N GLY A 182 -1.47 16.64 -0.74
CA GLY A 182 -0.65 17.18 0.35
C GLY A 182 -1.43 17.34 1.66
N HIS A 183 -2.70 17.75 1.57
CA HIS A 183 -3.59 17.89 2.73
C HIS A 183 -3.84 16.54 3.42
N PHE A 184 -4.08 15.47 2.65
CA PHE A 184 -4.26 14.13 3.23
C PHE A 184 -3.01 13.60 3.96
N GLY A 185 -1.82 14.05 3.58
CA GLY A 185 -0.54 13.70 4.22
C GLY A 185 -0.10 14.68 5.32
N MET A 186 -0.85 15.75 5.57
CA MET A 186 -0.46 16.82 6.49
C MET A 186 -0.22 16.29 7.91
N ARG A 187 0.75 16.86 8.64
CA ARG A 187 0.97 16.54 10.06
C ARG A 187 -0.09 17.28 10.89
N ASP A 188 -0.68 16.59 11.87
CA ASP A 188 -1.72 17.21 12.71
C ASP A 188 -1.13 18.05 13.84
N ASN A 189 0.10 17.76 14.24
CA ASN A 189 0.72 18.33 15.43
C ASN A 189 2.08 18.95 15.10
N PHE A 190 2.05 20.23 14.71
CA PHE A 190 3.23 21.06 14.53
C PHE A 190 3.65 21.74 15.84
N THR A 191 4.95 22.05 15.95
CA THR A 191 5.45 22.93 17.00
C THR A 191 4.77 24.29 16.88
N GLN A 192 4.14 24.72 17.96
CA GLN A 192 3.53 26.04 18.10
C GLN A 192 4.58 27.04 18.57
N LYS A 193 4.42 28.29 18.15
CA LYS A 193 5.30 29.39 18.53
C LYS A 193 4.43 30.54 19.03
N GLU A 194 4.71 31.01 20.24
CA GLU A 194 4.01 32.14 20.84
C GLU A 194 4.99 33.18 21.36
N TYR A 195 4.67 34.45 21.10
CA TYR A 195 5.37 35.58 21.69
C TYR A 195 4.71 35.90 23.03
N CYS A 196 5.45 35.72 24.11
CA CYS A 196 5.00 35.94 25.47
C CYS A 196 5.58 37.25 25.99
N PHE A 197 4.69 38.11 26.50
CA PHE A 197 5.07 39.43 27.04
C PHE A 197 5.05 39.50 28.56
N THR A 198 4.58 38.44 29.23
CA THR A 198 4.46 38.38 30.69
C THR A 198 4.90 37.02 31.20
N LEU A 199 5.40 36.99 32.43
CA LEU A 199 5.78 35.75 33.11
C LEU A 199 4.57 34.81 33.24
N GLU A 200 3.38 35.35 33.52
CA GLU A 200 2.15 34.55 33.62
C GLU A 200 1.81 33.82 32.31
N HIS A 201 2.07 34.45 31.16
CA HIS A 201 1.85 33.81 29.88
C HIS A 201 2.82 32.64 29.66
N ILE A 202 4.10 32.86 29.98
CA ILE A 202 5.15 31.83 29.87
C ILE A 202 4.83 30.65 30.81
N THR A 203 4.48 30.92 32.07
CA THR A 203 4.20 29.85 33.05
C THR A 203 2.97 29.03 32.66
N LYS A 204 1.93 29.64 32.09
CA LYS A 204 0.77 28.92 31.53
C LYS A 204 1.12 27.95 30.43
N ILE A 205 2.18 28.19 29.67
CA ILE A 205 2.67 27.28 28.61
C ILE A 205 3.62 26.25 29.22
N VAL A 206 4.65 26.69 29.95
CA VAL A 206 5.72 25.85 30.50
C VAL A 206 5.18 24.79 31.46
N PHE A 207 4.24 25.16 32.32
CA PHE A 207 3.65 24.24 33.29
C PHE A 207 2.38 23.55 32.79
N ASN A 208 2.03 23.70 31.51
CA ASN A 208 0.89 23.00 30.95
C ASN A 208 1.21 21.52 30.74
N GLU A 209 0.54 20.64 31.48
CA GLU A 209 0.71 19.19 31.35
C GLU A 209 0.42 18.67 29.93
N LYS A 210 -0.32 19.41 29.11
CA LYS A 210 -0.67 19.03 27.73
C LYS A 210 0.46 19.27 26.73
N TYR A 211 1.47 20.04 27.11
CA TYR A 211 2.57 20.43 26.23
C TYR A 211 3.86 19.67 26.58
N LYS A 212 4.75 19.56 25.61
CA LYS A 212 6.07 18.93 25.68
C LYS A 212 7.03 19.67 24.75
N ASP A 213 8.31 19.29 24.79
CA ASP A 213 9.36 19.86 23.93
C ASP A 213 9.38 21.40 23.99
N ILE A 214 9.26 21.93 25.21
CA ILE A 214 9.11 23.36 25.45
C ILE A 214 10.49 24.02 25.43
N SER A 215 10.63 25.08 24.65
CA SER A 215 11.84 25.89 24.54
C SER A 215 11.46 27.37 24.65
N THR A 216 12.19 28.13 25.45
CA THR A 216 12.00 29.57 25.60
C THR A 216 13.25 30.30 25.16
N MET A 217 13.08 31.37 24.38
CA MET A 217 14.14 32.26 23.94
C MET A 217 13.73 33.69 24.25
N ILE A 218 14.55 34.40 25.02
CA ILE A 218 14.36 35.83 25.27
C ILE A 218 14.81 36.55 23.99
N LEU A 219 13.89 37.29 23.37
CA LEU A 219 14.20 38.11 22.19
C LEU A 219 14.52 39.54 22.59
N ASP A 220 13.85 40.04 23.63
CA ASP A 220 13.98 41.40 24.16
C ASP A 220 13.56 41.43 25.65
N GLU A 221 13.74 42.56 26.34
CA GLU A 221 13.44 42.75 27.76
C GLU A 221 12.01 42.34 28.14
N ASN A 222 11.05 42.53 27.22
CA ASN A 222 9.63 42.24 27.43
C ASN A 222 9.07 41.20 26.46
N ILE A 223 9.91 40.49 25.69
CA ILE A 223 9.44 39.53 24.69
C ILE A 223 10.21 38.22 24.79
N VAL A 224 9.48 37.15 25.07
CA VAL A 224 9.99 35.79 25.09
C VAL A 224 9.28 34.97 24.03
N LEU A 225 10.02 34.43 23.07
CA LEU A 225 9.49 33.42 22.15
C LEU A 225 9.46 32.08 22.87
N THR A 226 8.26 31.51 23.00
CA THR A 226 8.06 30.18 23.56
C THR A 226 7.62 29.24 22.45
N GLU A 227 8.43 28.22 22.20
CA GLU A 227 8.11 27.12 21.29
C GLU A 227 7.67 25.91 22.10
N TYR A 228 6.60 25.25 21.68
CA TYR A 228 6.09 24.08 22.39
C TYR A 228 5.33 23.15 21.45
N LYS A 229 5.22 21.87 21.82
CA LYS A 229 4.46 20.87 21.07
C LYS A 229 3.41 20.24 21.96
N LYS A 230 2.22 19.97 21.42
CA LYS A 230 1.19 19.25 22.17
C LYS A 230 1.59 17.79 22.33
N LYS A 231 1.39 17.17 23.50
CA LYS A 231 1.56 15.71 23.62
C LYS A 231 0.49 15.02 22.77
N GLU A 232 0.83 13.86 22.22
CA GLU A 232 -0.03 13.16 21.24
C GLU A 232 -1.38 12.77 21.85
N GLU A 233 -1.40 12.37 23.11
CA GLU A 233 -2.61 12.04 23.88
C GLU A 233 -3.65 13.17 23.95
N TYR A 234 -3.19 14.43 23.87
CA TYR A 234 -4.06 15.61 23.86
C TYR A 234 -4.25 16.20 22.46
N SER A 235 -3.60 15.63 21.43
CA SER A 235 -3.75 16.05 20.05
C SER A 235 -4.98 15.40 19.44
N LYS A 236 -5.89 16.20 18.87
CA LYS A 236 -7.03 15.67 18.15
C LYS A 236 -6.62 15.46 16.69
N PRO A 237 -6.86 14.28 16.10
CA PRO A 237 -6.62 14.05 14.68
C PRO A 237 -7.50 14.99 13.85
N ASN A 238 -6.95 15.53 12.75
CA ASN A 238 -7.71 16.40 11.88
C ASN A 238 -8.70 15.54 11.05
N PRO A 239 -10.03 15.77 11.16
CA PRO A 239 -11.02 14.95 10.48
C PRO A 239 -10.95 15.04 8.95
N SER A 240 -10.30 16.07 8.42
CA SER A 240 -10.12 16.27 6.97
C SER A 240 -8.85 15.62 6.40
N VAL A 241 -8.00 15.05 7.25
CA VAL A 241 -6.73 14.41 6.87
C VAL A 241 -6.89 12.89 6.87
N ASN A 242 -6.29 12.21 5.90
CA ASN A 242 -6.29 10.75 5.84
C ASN A 242 -4.96 10.24 5.30
N VAL A 243 -4.07 9.88 6.23
CA VAL A 243 -2.72 9.42 5.92
C VAL A 243 -2.69 8.19 5.00
N TYR A 244 -3.73 7.34 5.05
CA TYR A 244 -3.79 6.15 4.20
C TYR A 244 -4.04 6.50 2.74
N ILE A 245 -4.87 7.51 2.48
CA ILE A 245 -5.09 8.00 1.12
C ILE A 245 -3.76 8.53 0.55
N ALA A 246 -3.04 9.37 1.31
CA ALA A 246 -1.74 9.87 0.89
C ALA A 246 -0.72 8.74 0.67
N LEU A 247 -0.71 7.72 1.54
CA LEU A 247 0.13 6.53 1.41
C LEU A 247 -0.11 5.79 0.09
N PHE A 248 -1.37 5.47 -0.22
CA PHE A 248 -1.71 4.76 -1.45
C PHE A 248 -1.38 5.60 -2.69
N THR A 249 -1.69 6.90 -2.68
CA THR A 249 -1.35 7.79 -3.80
C THR A 249 0.15 7.82 -4.05
N THR A 250 0.96 7.95 -3.00
CA THR A 250 2.43 7.97 -3.11
C THR A 250 2.98 6.63 -3.57
N ALA A 251 2.45 5.51 -3.05
CA ALA A 251 2.84 4.17 -3.47
C ALA A 251 2.53 3.92 -4.95
N HIS A 252 1.34 4.32 -5.42
CA HIS A 252 0.96 4.21 -6.82
C HIS A 252 1.82 5.09 -7.73
N ALA A 253 2.16 6.31 -7.30
CA ALA A 253 3.09 7.17 -8.03
C ALA A 253 4.47 6.50 -8.20
N ARG A 254 5.01 5.90 -7.12
CA ARG A 254 6.27 5.14 -7.17
C ARG A 254 6.19 3.93 -8.09
N LEU A 255 5.09 3.17 -8.08
CA LEU A 255 4.91 2.06 -9.01
C LEU A 255 4.94 2.53 -10.47
N LYS A 256 4.35 3.68 -10.77
CA LYS A 256 4.40 4.28 -12.11
C LYS A 256 5.80 4.77 -12.48
N LEU A 257 6.54 5.33 -11.53
CA LEU A 257 7.94 5.66 -11.74
C LEU A 257 8.76 4.38 -12.01
N TYR A 258 8.56 3.30 -11.25
CA TYR A 258 9.24 2.02 -11.50
C TYR A 258 8.93 1.42 -12.87
N GLU A 259 7.69 1.50 -13.34
CA GLU A 259 7.35 1.11 -14.73
C GLU A 259 8.18 1.89 -15.75
N LEU A 260 8.40 3.19 -15.54
CA LEU A 260 9.25 4.01 -16.40
C LEU A 260 10.73 3.62 -16.28
N LEU A 261 11.22 3.43 -15.06
CA LEU A 261 12.62 3.04 -14.82
C LEU A 261 12.93 1.67 -15.43
N ASP A 262 11.97 0.74 -15.44
CA ASP A 262 12.11 -0.55 -16.09
C ASP A 262 12.19 -0.44 -17.64
N ILE A 263 11.66 0.63 -18.22
CA ILE A 263 11.83 0.92 -19.66
C ILE A 263 13.18 1.61 -19.93
N LEU A 264 13.61 2.50 -19.03
CA LEU A 264 14.80 3.31 -19.20
C LEU A 264 16.10 2.56 -18.86
N GLN A 265 16.04 1.63 -17.89
CA GLN A 265 17.16 0.82 -17.41
C GLN A 265 18.38 1.69 -17.10
N GLU A 266 19.57 1.32 -17.59
CA GLU A 266 20.85 2.00 -17.33
C GLU A 266 20.91 3.44 -17.88
N ARG A 267 19.93 3.87 -18.68
CA ARG A 267 19.89 5.24 -19.21
C ARG A 267 19.52 6.27 -18.15
N VAL A 268 19.01 5.87 -17.00
CA VAL A 268 18.58 6.79 -15.94
C VAL A 268 19.78 7.42 -15.24
N LEU A 269 19.84 8.75 -15.24
CA LEU A 269 20.89 9.54 -14.60
C LEU A 269 20.44 10.08 -13.23
N TYR A 270 19.16 10.41 -13.10
CA TYR A 270 18.57 10.93 -11.87
C TYR A 270 17.09 10.64 -11.84
N MET A 271 16.54 10.44 -10.63
CA MET A 271 15.10 10.34 -10.42
C MET A 271 14.72 11.08 -9.14
N ASP A 272 13.56 11.73 -9.18
CA ASP A 272 12.90 12.27 -8.00
C ASP A 272 11.40 12.22 -8.21
N THR A 273 10.71 11.35 -7.45
CA THR A 273 9.26 11.25 -7.24
C THR A 273 8.37 11.25 -8.49
N ASP A 274 8.40 12.33 -9.26
CA ASP A 274 7.64 12.62 -10.47
C ASP A 274 8.52 12.96 -11.68
N SER A 275 9.84 12.91 -11.56
CA SER A 275 10.78 13.34 -12.58
C SER A 275 11.88 12.30 -12.74
N CYS A 276 12.34 12.14 -13.98
CA CYS A 276 13.41 11.23 -14.34
C CYS A 276 14.25 11.89 -15.43
N ILE A 277 15.55 12.04 -15.17
CA ILE A 277 16.54 12.49 -16.14
C ILE A 277 17.23 11.24 -16.67
N TYR A 278 17.33 11.11 -17.98
CA TYR A 278 17.93 9.95 -18.63
C TYR A 278 18.70 10.36 -19.89
N ASN A 279 19.60 9.49 -20.33
CA ASN A 279 20.34 9.66 -21.56
C ASN A 279 19.51 9.16 -22.76
N ASP A 280 19.20 10.04 -23.71
CA ASP A 280 18.39 9.69 -24.88
C ASP A 280 19.26 9.06 -25.97
N ASP A 281 18.93 7.81 -26.33
CA ASP A 281 19.59 7.03 -27.37
C ASP A 281 18.78 6.99 -28.69
N GLY A 282 17.66 7.71 -28.76
CA GLY A 282 16.80 7.79 -29.94
C GLY A 282 15.83 6.60 -30.11
N SER A 283 15.83 5.63 -29.20
CA SER A 283 14.96 4.45 -29.25
C SER A 283 13.48 4.80 -29.05
N GLU A 284 12.56 4.12 -29.75
CA GLU A 284 11.11 4.37 -29.62
C GLU A 284 10.53 4.00 -28.24
N ALA A 285 11.30 3.30 -27.40
CA ALA A 285 10.88 2.90 -26.06
C ALA A 285 10.52 4.11 -25.16
N CYS A 286 11.14 5.27 -25.38
CA CYS A 286 10.86 6.52 -24.64
C CYS A 286 9.71 7.35 -25.22
N LYS A 287 9.06 6.90 -26.30
CA LYS A 287 8.07 7.67 -27.07
C LYS A 287 6.61 7.25 -26.81
N LYS A 288 6.34 6.38 -25.83
CA LYS A 288 4.97 5.93 -25.48
C LYS A 288 4.37 6.73 -24.33
#